data_AF-A0A969EXW0-F1
#
_entry.id   AF-A0A969EXW0-F1
#
_cell.length_a   1.000
_cell.length_b   1.000
_cell.length_c   1.000
_cell.angle_alpha   90.00
_cell.angle_beta   90.00
_cell.angle_gamma   90.00
#
_symmetry.space_group_name_H-M   'P 1'
#
loop_
_entity.id
_entity.type
_entity.pdbx_description
1 polymer ?
#
loop_
_entity_poly.entity_id
_entity_poly.type
_entity_poly.pdbx_seq_one_letter_code
_entity_poly.pdbx_strand_id
1 'polypeptide(L)'
;MRAGVVVNFPMWSMPGTTFGLGFALKGEPANGEPVSAVGEFHWGGMAGTHFWWSPAANIAGVCMTQRMPGFWHPFSHDFKRLAYEIAS
;
A
#
# COMPACT_ATOMS: atom_id res chain seq x y z
N MET A 1 5.21 -13.97 -8.08
CA MET A 1 5.88 -13.57 -6.83
C MET A 1 6.61 -14.78 -6.25
N ARG A 2 7.81 -14.63 -5.65
CA ARG A 2 8.48 -15.76 -4.97
C ARG A 2 7.68 -16.17 -3.74
N ALA A 3 7.74 -17.45 -3.35
CA ALA A 3 7.18 -17.90 -2.07
C ALA A 3 7.81 -17.06 -0.94
N GLY A 4 6.98 -16.26 -0.26
CA GLY A 4 7.41 -15.33 0.77
C GLY A 4 6.45 -15.36 1.95
N VAL A 5 6.82 -14.71 3.05
CA VAL A 5 5.96 -14.59 4.23
C VAL A 5 4.76 -13.71 3.87
N VAL A 6 3.54 -14.19 4.06
CA VAL A 6 2.32 -13.39 3.82
C VAL A 6 2.06 -12.50 5.02
N VAL A 7 1.53 -11.29 4.78
CA VAL A 7 1.12 -10.38 5.86
C VAL A 7 -0.27 -10.78 6.37
N ASN A 8 -0.31 -11.43 7.53
CA ASN A 8 -1.52 -11.89 8.20
C ASN A 8 -1.57 -11.35 9.64
N PHE A 9 -2.63 -10.62 9.98
CA PHE A 9 -2.92 -10.16 11.33
C PHE A 9 -4.04 -11.00 11.95
N PRO A 10 -4.19 -11.02 13.29
CA PRO A 10 -5.24 -11.81 13.95
C PRO A 10 -6.67 -11.52 13.47
N MET A 11 -6.96 -10.30 13.01
CA MET A 11 -8.31 -9.88 12.59
C MET A 11 -8.46 -9.64 11.08
N TRP A 12 -7.39 -9.64 10.29
CA TRP A 12 -7.43 -9.37 8.85
C TRP A 12 -6.10 -9.75 8.18
N SER A 13 -6.09 -9.86 6.85
CA SER A 13 -4.89 -10.15 6.05
C SER A 13 -4.72 -9.16 4.91
N MET A 14 -3.51 -9.11 4.34
CA MET A 14 -3.20 -8.32 3.15
C MET A 14 -2.93 -9.27 1.97
N PRO A 15 -3.97 -9.75 1.27
CA PRO A 15 -3.79 -10.64 0.13
C PRO A 15 -2.97 -9.98 -0.97
N GLY A 16 -2.28 -10.79 -1.78
CA GLY A 16 -1.44 -10.29 -2.86
C GLY A 16 -0.17 -9.57 -2.40
N THR A 17 0.18 -9.63 -1.11
CA THR A 17 1.41 -9.04 -0.56
C THR A 17 2.30 -10.05 0.15
N THR A 18 3.61 -9.79 0.15
CA THR A 18 4.60 -10.51 0.97
C THR A 18 5.30 -9.55 1.91
N PHE A 19 5.77 -10.02 3.05
CA PHE A 19 6.53 -9.25 4.01
C PHE A 19 8.04 -9.35 3.73
N GLY A 20 8.71 -8.21 3.70
CA GLY A 20 10.16 -8.10 3.58
C GLY A 20 10.81 -7.50 4.81
N LEU A 21 11.81 -6.64 4.62
CA LEU A 21 12.54 -5.97 5.69
C LEU A 21 11.74 -4.79 6.28
N GLY A 22 10.61 -5.10 6.93
CA GLY A 22 9.77 -4.12 7.65
C GLY A 22 8.57 -3.58 6.88
N PHE A 23 8.34 -4.01 5.64
CA PHE A 23 7.28 -3.51 4.77
C PHE A 23 6.55 -4.64 4.05
N ALA A 24 5.31 -4.35 3.65
CA ALA A 24 4.59 -5.16 2.69
C ALA A 24 5.11 -4.83 1.28
N LEU A 25 5.37 -5.87 0.49
CA LEU A 25 5.70 -5.79 -0.92
C LEU A 25 4.45 -6.18 -1.71
N LYS A 26 4.05 -5.34 -2.66
CA LYS A 26 2.89 -5.56 -3.51
C LYS A 26 3.20 -6.52 -4.65
N GLY A 27 2.45 -7.63 -4.72
CA GLY A 27 2.57 -8.65 -5.76
C GLY A 27 1.68 -8.42 -6.97
N GLU A 28 0.56 -7.73 -6.77
CA GLU A 28 -0.45 -7.45 -7.79
C GLU A 28 -1.05 -6.04 -7.58
N PRO A 29 -1.43 -5.33 -8.66
CA PRO A 29 -2.05 -4.02 -8.54
C PRO A 29 -3.43 -4.16 -7.89
N ALA A 30 -3.78 -3.22 -7.00
CA ALA A 30 -5.15 -3.13 -6.51
C ALA A 30 -6.07 -2.54 -7.59
N ASN A 31 -7.38 -2.62 -7.37
CA ASN A 31 -8.35 -2.02 -8.29
C ASN A 31 -8.09 -0.51 -8.45
N GLY A 32 -7.90 -0.07 -9.70
CA GLY A 32 -7.58 1.32 -10.03
C GLY A 32 -6.12 1.73 -9.87
N GLU A 33 -5.22 0.83 -9.46
CA GLU A 33 -3.78 1.10 -9.47
C GLU A 33 -3.14 0.71 -10.82
N PRO A 34 -2.08 1.42 -11.26
CA PRO A 34 -1.35 1.05 -12.47
C PRO A 34 -0.53 -0.22 -12.26
N VAL A 35 -0.15 -0.89 -13.35
CA VAL A 35 0.76 -2.06 -13.33
C VAL A 35 2.11 -1.71 -12.68
N SER A 36 2.54 -0.44 -12.80
CA SER A 36 3.75 0.07 -12.15
C SER A 36 3.66 0.11 -10.62
N ALA A 37 2.50 -0.17 -10.00
CA ALA A 37 2.39 -0.38 -8.56
C ALA A 37 2.90 -1.77 -8.10
N VAL A 38 3.10 -2.72 -9.02
CA VAL A 38 3.69 -4.02 -8.68
C VAL A 38 5.14 -3.82 -8.22
N GLY A 39 5.50 -4.45 -7.09
CA GLY A 39 6.80 -4.24 -6.44
C GLY A 39 6.85 -3.03 -5.51
N GLU A 40 5.73 -2.32 -5.32
CA GLU A 40 5.61 -1.23 -4.34
C GLU A 40 5.88 -1.75 -2.92
N PHE A 41 6.67 -1.00 -2.16
CA PHE A 41 6.82 -1.15 -0.71
C PHE A 41 5.80 -0.26 -0.02
N HIS A 42 5.05 -0.79 0.95
CA HIS A 42 4.08 0.02 1.67
C HIS A 42 3.83 -0.49 3.10
N TRP A 43 3.29 0.41 3.93
CA TRP A 43 2.79 0.07 5.27
C TRP A 43 1.76 1.08 5.77
N GLY A 44 1.18 0.77 6.92
CA GLY A 44 0.11 1.54 7.53
C GLY A 44 0.31 1.77 9.03
N GLY A 45 -0.18 2.91 9.51
CA GLY A 45 -0.34 3.23 10.91
C GLY A 45 -1.81 3.12 11.34
N MET A 46 -2.02 2.75 12.60
CA MET A 46 -3.36 2.50 13.16
C MET A 46 -4.33 3.69 13.00
N ALA A 47 -3.82 4.92 13.12
CA ALA A 47 -4.57 6.17 12.97
C ALA A 47 -4.73 6.64 11.52
N GLY A 48 -4.55 5.75 10.54
CA GLY A 48 -4.80 6.03 9.12
C GLY A 48 -3.60 6.60 8.36
N THR A 49 -2.41 6.62 8.97
CA THR A 49 -1.19 6.89 8.21
C THR A 49 -0.98 5.80 7.18
N HIS A 50 -0.67 6.15 5.93
CA HIS A 50 -0.29 5.20 4.89
C HIS A 50 0.87 5.78 4.10
N PHE A 51 1.90 4.99 3.87
CA PHE A 51 3.03 5.39 3.02
C PHE A 51 3.37 4.28 2.05
N TRP A 52 3.89 4.67 0.89
CA TRP A 52 4.28 3.76 -0.15
C TRP A 52 5.43 4.31 -1.00
N TRP A 53 6.12 3.41 -1.68
CA TRP A 53 7.14 3.71 -2.67
C TRP A 53 7.05 2.68 -3.79
N SER A 54 6.77 3.14 -5.02
CA SER A 54 6.95 2.34 -6.23
C SER A 54 8.22 2.77 -6.98
N PRO A 55 9.25 1.92 -7.02
CA PRO A 55 10.42 2.14 -7.87
C PRO A 55 10.07 2.14 -9.36
N ALA A 56 9.11 1.30 -9.79
CA ALA A 56 8.73 1.17 -11.19
C ALA A 56 8.00 2.41 -11.73
N ALA A 57 7.23 3.10 -10.89
CA ALA A 57 6.58 4.37 -11.21
C ALA A 57 7.41 5.61 -10.83
N ASN A 58 8.59 5.42 -10.21
CA ASN A 58 9.42 6.50 -9.67
C ASN A 58 8.64 7.49 -8.77
N ILE A 59 7.76 6.96 -7.91
CA ILE A 59 6.94 7.77 -6.98
C ILE A 59 7.02 7.20 -5.57
N ALA A 60 7.06 8.10 -4.59
CA ALA A 60 6.84 7.77 -3.19
C ALA A 60 5.82 8.76 -2.60
N GLY A 61 5.05 8.30 -1.61
CA GLY A 61 4.01 9.10 -1.00
C GLY A 61 3.79 8.76 0.46
N VAL A 62 3.32 9.75 1.21
CA VAL A 62 2.89 9.59 2.60
C VAL A 62 1.59 10.37 2.81
N CYS A 63 0.57 9.67 3.28
CA CYS A 63 -0.69 10.24 3.75
C CYS A 63 -0.69 10.14 5.27
N MET A 64 -0.67 11.29 5.96
CA MET A 64 -0.74 11.34 7.42
C MET A 64 -2.13 11.79 7.83
N THR A 65 -2.88 10.91 8.48
CA THR A 65 -4.16 11.25 9.09
C THR A 65 -4.12 10.90 10.57
N GLN A 66 -5.09 11.41 11.34
CA GLN A 66 -5.25 11.14 12.77
C GLN A 66 -6.67 10.63 13.03
N ARG A 67 -7.10 9.61 12.26
CA ARG A 67 -8.45 9.06 12.29
C ARG A 67 -8.42 7.61 12.76
N MET A 68 -9.29 7.29 13.70
CA MET A 68 -9.47 5.93 14.20
C MET A 68 -10.90 5.46 13.94
N PRO A 69 -11.12 4.23 13.42
CA PRO A 69 -10.11 3.30 12.89
C PRO A 69 -9.58 3.74 11.51
N GLY A 70 -8.25 3.64 11.32
CA GLY A 70 -7.53 4.23 10.20
C GLY A 70 -8.02 3.82 8.82
N PHE A 71 -8.15 2.53 8.55
CA PHE A 71 -8.42 2.00 7.20
C PHE A 71 -9.91 1.73 6.90
N TRP A 72 -10.83 2.22 7.73
CA TRP A 72 -12.28 2.06 7.45
C TRP A 72 -12.83 3.01 6.39
N HIS A 73 -12.10 4.08 6.07
CA HIS A 73 -12.48 5.02 5.01
C HIS A 73 -11.41 4.97 3.93
N PRO A 74 -11.79 5.01 2.63
CA PRO A 74 -10.86 4.80 1.52
C PRO A 74 -9.88 5.96 1.28
N PHE A 75 -9.75 6.95 2.19
CA PHE A 75 -9.03 8.19 1.90
C PHE A 75 -7.57 7.95 1.50
N SER A 76 -6.89 6.98 2.11
CA SER A 76 -5.50 6.64 1.81
C SER A 76 -5.36 5.90 0.48
N HIS A 77 -6.35 5.07 0.14
CA HIS A 77 -6.43 4.39 -1.15
C HIS A 77 -6.73 5.38 -2.28
N ASP A 78 -7.69 6.28 -2.07
CA ASP A 78 -8.05 7.34 -3.02
C ASP A 78 -6.90 8.32 -3.22
N PHE A 79 -6.26 8.77 -2.14
CA PHE A 79 -5.07 9.62 -2.21
C PHE A 79 -3.96 8.97 -3.03
N LYS A 80 -3.68 7.69 -2.79
CA LYS A 80 -2.65 6.97 -3.55
C LYS A 80 -3.04 6.80 -5.02
N ARG A 81 -4.28 6.42 -5.32
CA ARG A 81 -4.78 6.29 -6.70
C ARG A 81 -4.62 7.59 -7.47
N LEU A 82 -5.09 8.71 -6.88
CA LEU A 82 -4.97 10.04 -7.49
C LEU A 82 -3.51 10.47 -7.66
N ALA A 83 -2.63 10.14 -6.70
CA ALA A 83 -1.21 10.41 -6.82
C ALA A 83 -0.58 9.65 -8.00
N TYR A 84 -0.96 8.39 -8.22
CA TYR A 84 -0.55 7.63 -9.40
C TYR A 84 -1.06 8.26 -10.70
N GLU A 85 -2.34 8.64 -10.76
CA GLU A 85 -2.96 9.25 -11.96
C GLU A 85 -2.30 10.57 -12.39
N ILE A 86 -1.83 11.38 -11.42
CA ILE A 86 -1.22 12.69 -11.70
C ILE A 86 0.27 12.57 -12.05
N ALA A 87 0.96 11.55 -11.53
CA ALA A 87 2.40 11.39 -11.69
C ALA A 87 2.80 10.45 -12.84
N SER A 88 1.85 9.68 -13.39
CA SER A 88 2.04 8.76 -14.53
C SER A 88 1.95 9.44 -15.88
#